data_AF-A0A6B3ET82-F1
#
_entry.id   AF-A0A6B3ET82-F1
#
_cell.length_a   1.000
_cell.length_b   1.000
_cell.length_c   1.000
_cell.angle_alpha   90.00
_cell.angle_beta   90.00
_cell.angle_gamma   90.00
#
_symmetry.space_group_name_H-M   'P 1'
#
loop_
_entity.id
_entity.type
_entity.pdbx_description
1 polymer ?
#
loop_
_entity_poly.entity_id
_entity_poly.type
_entity_poly.pdbx_seq_one_letter_code
_entity_poly.pdbx_strand_id
1 'polypeptide(L)'
;MSERLQPGDPAPDFTLPDADGKEISLSAHRGRKVIVYFYPAALTPGCTKQACDFTDNLDLLAGEGYDVIGVSPDKPEKLAKFREKENLRVTLVSDPSKAVMEEYGAFGEKKL
;
A
#
# COMPACT_ATOMS: atom_id res chain seq x y z
N MET A 1 14.86 -0.91 15.67
CA MET A 1 14.65 0.49 15.27
C MET A 1 15.03 0.54 13.80
N SER A 2 14.08 0.51 12.89
CA SER A 2 14.37 0.76 11.47
C SER A 2 14.77 2.22 11.30
N GLU A 3 15.79 2.47 10.49
CA GLU A 3 16.13 3.84 10.10
C GLU A 3 15.02 4.39 9.20
N ARG A 4 14.63 5.64 9.44
CA ARG A 4 13.64 6.32 8.60
C ARG A 4 14.23 6.55 7.21
N LEU A 5 13.58 6.01 6.18
CA LEU A 5 13.98 6.19 4.79
C LEU A 5 14.11 7.67 4.41
N GLN A 6 15.15 7.97 3.63
CA GLN A 6 15.46 9.28 3.07
C GLN A 6 15.38 9.24 1.54
N PRO A 7 15.14 10.39 0.87
CA PRO A 7 15.22 10.46 -0.58
C PRO A 7 16.59 9.98 -1.09
N GLY A 8 16.58 9.02 -2.02
CA GLY A 8 17.78 8.39 -2.57
C GLY A 8 18.07 7.01 -1.99
N ASP A 9 17.47 6.64 -0.85
CA ASP A 9 17.59 5.29 -0.31
C ASP A 9 16.92 4.28 -1.24
N PRO A 10 17.53 3.09 -1.43
CA PRO A 10 16.83 1.97 -2.05
C PRO A 10 15.58 1.62 -1.24
N ALA A 11 14.41 1.64 -1.89
CA ALA A 11 13.17 1.19 -1.25
C ALA A 11 13.30 -0.30 -0.83
N PRO A 12 13.03 -0.65 0.43
CA PRO A 12 13.04 -2.05 0.88
C PRO A 12 12.12 -2.90 0.00
N ASP A 13 12.63 -4.02 -0.52
CA ASP A 13 11.80 -4.92 -1.34
C ASP A 13 10.80 -5.65 -0.43
N PHE A 14 9.65 -6.03 -0.99
CA PHE A 14 8.68 -6.83 -0.29
C PHE A 14 7.95 -7.76 -1.25
N THR A 15 7.42 -8.85 -0.72
CA THR A 15 6.40 -9.69 -1.36
C THR A 15 5.27 -9.88 -0.36
N LEU A 16 4.09 -9.37 -0.70
CA LEU A 16 2.91 -9.43 0.17
C LEU A 16 1.69 -9.94 -0.61
N PRO A 17 0.76 -10.67 0.03
CA PRO A 17 -0.47 -11.07 -0.60
C PRO A 17 -1.39 -9.86 -0.83
N ASP A 18 -2.01 -9.79 -2.00
CA ASP A 18 -3.07 -8.85 -2.30
C ASP A 18 -4.44 -9.28 -1.75
N ALA A 19 -5.48 -8.53 -2.09
CA ALA A 19 -6.86 -8.81 -1.71
C ALA A 19 -7.38 -10.20 -2.18
N ASP A 20 -6.83 -10.76 -3.25
CA ASP A 20 -7.19 -12.07 -3.78
C ASP A 20 -6.22 -13.18 -3.31
N GLY A 21 -5.26 -12.83 -2.45
CA GLY A 21 -4.23 -13.74 -1.94
C GLY A 21 -3.07 -13.99 -2.91
N LYS A 22 -2.99 -13.23 -4.02
CA LYS A 22 -1.89 -13.31 -4.96
C LYS A 22 -0.68 -12.54 -4.44
N GLU A 23 0.51 -13.10 -4.57
CA GLU A 23 1.74 -12.43 -4.20
C GLU A 23 2.06 -11.26 -5.16
N ILE A 24 2.29 -10.09 -4.57
CA ILE A 24 2.75 -8.88 -5.26
C ILE A 24 4.12 -8.51 -4.71
N SER A 25 5.11 -8.46 -5.59
CA SER A 25 6.47 -8.05 -5.25
C SER A 25 6.78 -6.65 -5.77
N LEU A 26 7.42 -5.80 -4.97
CA LEU A 26 7.82 -4.47 -5.43
C LEU A 26 8.82 -4.55 -6.59
N SER A 27 9.71 -5.53 -6.57
CA SER A 27 10.64 -5.84 -7.68
C SER A 27 9.94 -6.19 -9.00
N ALA A 28 8.67 -6.62 -9.01
CA ALA A 28 7.93 -6.87 -10.24
C ALA A 28 7.59 -5.57 -11.01
N HIS A 29 7.69 -4.41 -10.35
CA HIS A 29 7.42 -3.10 -10.92
C HIS A 29 8.68 -2.36 -11.41
N ARG A 30 9.83 -3.04 -11.47
CA ARG A 30 11.09 -2.43 -11.96
C ARG A 30 10.91 -1.87 -13.39
N GLY A 31 11.42 -0.67 -13.60
CA GLY A 31 11.22 0.08 -14.86
C GLY A 31 10.00 1.00 -14.84
N ARG A 32 9.14 0.92 -13.82
CA ARG A 32 8.06 1.87 -13.52
C ARG A 32 8.35 2.62 -12.22
N LYS A 33 7.65 3.73 -12.01
CA LYS A 33 7.63 4.42 -10.71
C LYS A 33 6.53 3.80 -9.86
N VAL A 34 6.73 3.70 -8.55
CA VAL A 34 5.73 3.10 -7.65
C VAL A 34 5.46 4.04 -6.49
N ILE A 35 4.18 4.35 -6.28
CA ILE A 35 3.67 5.00 -5.08
C ILE A 35 3.29 3.89 -4.10
N VAL A 36 4.09 3.72 -3.06
CA VAL A 36 3.75 2.84 -1.93
C VAL A 36 3.24 3.72 -0.80
N TYR A 37 1.99 3.54 -0.39
CA TYR A 37 1.39 4.28 0.72
C TYR A 37 0.90 3.33 1.81
N PHE A 38 1.12 3.72 3.06
CA PHE A 38 0.80 2.92 4.24
C PHE A 38 -0.41 3.52 4.95
N TYR A 39 -1.35 2.68 5.36
CA TYR A 39 -2.55 3.12 6.09
C TYR A 39 -2.89 2.17 7.25
N PRO A 40 -3.43 2.68 8.37
CA PRO A 40 -3.59 1.89 9.59
C PRO A 40 -4.71 0.86 9.53
N ALA A 41 -5.80 1.14 8.83
CA ALA A 41 -6.95 0.25 8.73
C ALA A 41 -7.88 0.61 7.56
N ALA A 42 -8.15 -0.36 6.70
CA ALA A 42 -9.20 -0.36 5.69
C ALA A 42 -10.58 -0.10 6.34
N LEU A 43 -11.49 0.47 5.53
CA LEU A 43 -12.86 0.81 5.92
C LEU A 43 -12.98 1.85 7.04
N THR A 44 -11.96 2.70 7.22
CA THR A 44 -12.02 3.87 8.11
C THR A 44 -12.10 5.16 7.28
N PRO A 45 -12.78 6.22 7.76
CA PRO A 45 -13.07 7.40 6.92
C PRO A 45 -11.85 8.02 6.24
N GLY A 46 -10.72 8.12 6.97
CA GLY A 46 -9.47 8.66 6.42
C GLY A 46 -8.85 7.75 5.36
N CYS A 47 -8.75 6.45 5.63
CA CYS A 47 -8.13 5.49 4.71
C CYS A 47 -9.01 5.26 3.46
N THR A 48 -10.33 5.26 3.62
CA THR A 48 -11.29 5.24 2.51
C THR A 48 -11.07 6.43 1.59
N LYS A 49 -11.01 7.66 2.14
CA LYS A 49 -10.79 8.86 1.34
C LYS A 49 -9.48 8.78 0.53
N GLN A 50 -8.39 8.34 1.14
CA GLN A 50 -7.10 8.20 0.46
C GLN A 50 -7.14 7.14 -0.66
N ALA A 51 -7.75 5.97 -0.41
CA ALA A 51 -7.84 4.91 -1.41
C ALA A 51 -8.76 5.26 -2.58
N CYS A 52 -9.87 5.96 -2.31
CA CYS A 52 -10.76 6.50 -3.36
C CYS A 52 -10.03 7.55 -4.20
N ASP A 53 -9.32 8.50 -3.59
CA ASP A 53 -8.60 9.55 -4.31
C ASP A 53 -7.52 8.98 -5.25
N PHE A 54 -6.77 7.96 -4.81
CA PHE A 54 -5.87 7.25 -5.71
C PHE A 54 -6.60 6.48 -6.82
N THR A 55 -7.77 5.89 -6.52
CA THR A 55 -8.58 5.18 -7.51
C THR A 55 -9.11 6.13 -8.59
N ASP A 56 -9.55 7.32 -8.21
CA ASP A 56 -10.06 8.33 -9.14
C ASP A 56 -8.95 8.85 -10.07
N ASN A 57 -7.72 8.92 -9.58
CA ASN A 57 -6.56 9.42 -10.32
C ASN A 57 -5.67 8.32 -10.93
N LEU A 58 -6.06 7.05 -10.83
CA LEU A 58 -5.19 5.92 -11.17
C LEU A 58 -4.75 5.95 -12.65
N ASP A 59 -5.65 6.31 -13.56
CA ASP A 59 -5.34 6.32 -15.00
C ASP A 59 -4.40 7.48 -15.37
N LEU A 60 -4.55 8.63 -14.71
CA LEU A 60 -3.64 9.77 -14.84
C LEU A 60 -2.23 9.38 -14.36
N LEU A 61 -2.15 8.76 -13.18
CA LEU A 61 -0.88 8.28 -12.61
C LEU A 61 -0.22 7.22 -13.50
N ALA A 62 -1.01 6.28 -14.02
CA ALA A 62 -0.53 5.25 -14.93
C ALA A 62 0.01 5.84 -16.24
N GLY A 63 -0.62 6.88 -16.78
CA GLY A 63 -0.14 7.63 -17.95
C GLY A 63 1.23 8.30 -17.73
N GLU A 64 1.52 8.69 -16.49
CA GLU A 64 2.81 9.23 -16.06
C GLU A 64 3.83 8.16 -15.64
N GLY A 65 3.48 6.88 -15.80
CA GLY A 65 4.34 5.73 -15.51
C GLY A 65 4.38 5.31 -14.04
N TYR A 66 3.38 5.71 -13.24
CA TYR A 66 3.24 5.30 -11.84
C TYR A 66 2.31 4.09 -11.68
N ASP A 67 2.69 3.19 -10.77
CA ASP A 67 1.79 2.21 -10.17
C ASP A 67 1.51 2.62 -8.71
N VAL A 68 0.36 2.22 -8.18
CA VAL A 68 -0.07 2.57 -6.81
C VAL A 68 -0.32 1.30 -6.01
N ILE A 69 0.34 1.18 -4.86
CA ILE A 69 0.21 0.06 -3.93
C ILE A 69 -0.10 0.61 -2.53
N GLY A 70 -1.23 0.20 -1.97
CA GLY A 70 -1.63 0.49 -0.59
C GLY A 70 -1.30 -0.67 0.34
N VAL A 71 -0.56 -0.41 1.41
CA VAL A 71 -0.13 -1.41 2.41
C VAL A 71 -0.80 -1.15 3.75
N SER A 72 -1.34 -2.21 4.37
CA SER A 72 -1.92 -2.14 5.73
C SER A 72 -1.79 -3.47 6.47
N PRO A 73 -1.99 -3.51 7.80
CA PRO A 73 -1.95 -4.76 8.56
C PRO A 73 -3.22 -5.62 8.43
N ASP A 74 -4.18 -5.20 7.59
CA ASP A 74 -5.43 -5.92 7.40
C ASP A 74 -5.22 -7.17 6.55
N LYS A 75 -5.91 -8.26 6.92
CA LYS A 75 -5.88 -9.52 6.17
C LYS A 75 -6.48 -9.37 4.76
N PRO A 76 -6.10 -10.23 3.79
CA PRO A 76 -6.60 -10.19 2.42
C PRO A 76 -8.13 -10.12 2.32
N GLU A 77 -8.87 -10.85 3.16
CA GLU A 77 -10.33 -10.88 3.10
C GLU A 77 -10.97 -9.54 3.47
N LYS A 78 -10.32 -8.75 4.34
CA LYS A 78 -10.76 -7.39 4.67
C LYS A 78 -10.40 -6.41 3.56
N LEU A 79 -9.27 -6.61 2.89
CA LEU A 79 -8.89 -5.82 1.71
C LEU A 79 -9.83 -6.07 0.53
N ALA A 80 -10.24 -7.33 0.30
CA ALA A 80 -11.24 -7.67 -0.70
C ALA A 80 -12.57 -6.95 -0.45
N LYS A 81 -13.07 -6.99 0.80
CA LYS A 81 -14.27 -6.24 1.19
C LYS A 81 -14.12 -4.74 1.00
N PHE A 82 -12.94 -4.19 1.29
CA PHE A 82 -12.66 -2.76 1.10
C PHE A 82 -12.67 -2.38 -0.38
N ARG A 83 -12.02 -3.18 -1.22
CA ARG A 83 -12.01 -3.04 -2.67
C ARG A 83 -13.43 -3.07 -3.24
N GLU A 84 -14.23 -4.08 -2.87
CA GLU A 84 -15.58 -4.26 -3.38
C GLU A 84 -16.52 -3.14 -2.92
N LYS A 85 -16.47 -2.77 -1.63
CA LYS A 85 -17.39 -1.79 -1.06
C LYS A 85 -17.17 -0.39 -1.61
N GLU A 86 -15.92 0.00 -1.79
CA GLU A 86 -15.55 1.36 -2.22
C GLU A 86 -15.15 1.41 -3.71
N ASN A 87 -15.35 0.31 -4.45
CA ASN A 87 -15.03 0.15 -5.87
C ASN A 87 -13.57 0.54 -6.21
N LEU A 88 -12.63 0.11 -5.37
CA LEU A 88 -11.22 0.49 -5.50
C LEU A 88 -10.56 -0.24 -6.67
N ARG A 89 -9.73 0.49 -7.43
CA ARG A 89 -8.90 -0.09 -8.50
C ARG A 89 -7.42 -0.16 -8.14
N VAL A 90 -7.02 0.53 -7.08
CA VAL A 90 -5.65 0.48 -6.56
C VAL A 90 -5.31 -0.92 -6.05
N THR A 91 -4.05 -1.33 -6.21
CA THR A 91 -3.55 -2.56 -5.62
C THR A 91 -3.48 -2.39 -4.10
N LEU A 92 -4.08 -3.32 -3.35
CA LEU A 92 -4.03 -3.35 -1.88
C LEU A 92 -3.32 -4.63 -1.45
N VAL A 93 -2.29 -4.50 -0.61
CA VAL A 93 -1.55 -5.64 -0.06
C VAL A 93 -1.61 -5.68 1.46
N SER A 94 -1.60 -6.90 1.99
CA SER A 94 -1.78 -7.23 3.40
C SER A 94 -0.42 -7.50 4.04
N ASP A 95 -0.06 -6.74 5.08
CA ASP A 95 1.12 -6.94 5.92
C ASP A 95 0.75 -7.23 7.41
N PRO A 96 0.19 -8.40 7.75
CA PRO A 96 -0.32 -8.67 9.09
C PRO A 96 0.78 -8.69 10.16
N SER A 97 2.02 -9.03 9.78
CA SER A 97 3.18 -9.00 10.68
C SER A 97 3.71 -7.58 10.90
N LYS A 98 3.35 -6.63 10.02
CA LYS A 98 3.85 -5.24 9.98
C LYS A 98 5.33 -5.15 9.67
N ALA A 99 5.95 -6.23 9.19
CA ALA A 99 7.38 -6.27 8.95
C ALA A 99 7.78 -5.26 7.87
N VAL A 100 7.00 -5.17 6.79
CA VAL A 100 7.25 -4.19 5.71
C VAL A 100 6.95 -2.78 6.21
N MET A 101 5.85 -2.59 6.95
CA MET A 101 5.56 -1.27 7.54
C MET A 101 6.68 -0.81 8.49
N GLU A 102 7.28 -1.72 9.26
CA GLU A 102 8.42 -1.44 10.12
C GLU A 102 9.68 -1.12 9.30
N GLU A 103 10.03 -1.90 8.29
CA GLU A 103 11.18 -1.63 7.39
C GLU A 103 11.08 -0.27 6.70
N TYR A 104 9.87 0.15 6.35
CA TYR A 104 9.61 1.47 5.76
C TYR A 104 9.51 2.61 6.79
N GLY A 105 9.61 2.31 8.10
CA GLY A 105 9.44 3.28 9.17
C GLY A 105 8.02 3.88 9.24
N ALA A 106 7.04 3.17 8.68
CA ALA A 106 5.63 3.57 8.56
C ALA A 106 4.74 2.94 9.65
N PHE A 107 5.31 2.16 10.56
CA PHE A 107 4.64 1.63 11.74
C PHE A 107 5.25 2.18 13.02
N GLY A 108 4.39 2.55 13.98
CA GLY A 108 4.81 3.09 15.26
C GLY A 108 3.63 3.43 16.16
N GLU A 109 3.91 3.66 17.44
CA GLU A 109 2.88 4.10 18.38
C GLU A 109 2.37 5.49 18.01
N LYS A 110 1.05 5.68 18.08
CA LYS A 110 0.44 6.99 17.93
C LYS A 110 0.96 7.89 19.06
N LYS A 111 1.84 8.83 18.73
CA LYS A 111 2.21 9.90 19.65
C LYS A 111 0.98 10.80 19.81
N LEU A 112 0.38 10.75 21.00
CA LEU A 112 -0.68 11.65 21.46
C LEU A 112 -0.10 13.02 21.82
#